data_AF-A0AAN6UJU2-F1
#
_entry.id   AF-A0AAN6UJU2-F1
#
_cell.length_a   1.000
_cell.length_b   1.000
_cell.length_c   1.000
_cell.angle_alpha   90.00
_cell.angle_beta   90.00
_cell.angle_gamma   90.00
#
_symmetry.space_group_name_H-M   'P 1'
#
loop_
_entity.id
_entity.type
_entity.pdbx_description
1 polymer ?
#
loop_
_entity_poly.entity_id
_entity_poly.type
_entity_poly.pdbx_seq_one_letter_code
_entity_poly.pdbx_strand_id
1 'polypeptide(L)'
;MASVENDRDSSSLATNSVRIWTPSSEKTPHPLEKSALTRPPDTQITTPGPLPSEGAPGHAADGADLQAPALPKLRYVLLVTGPALGLFLSMLDSSIVATSMLTIAAEFGDVDSINWVALAYTLTYLSCAVLFARVSDVVGRRAAFAAGYVIFIVFSLACGCSQSMQQLIAFRALQGLGGSGLYSVSMIILPELTPDRNKKYIAAIVGVVLASSGVLGPVLGGILTQYTSWRWVFWINGPIGGVSLAVFIFAWPAKEHLPALERRLWKEVDFVGAFLLMTFCMASRLGWMIEVVTRWWVSGHFSLKRGLRALRLGYHMSGKDSTLSHNIHKHEKSYQNAVITQHLPP
;
A
#
# COMPACT_ATOMS: atom_id res chain seq x y z
N MET A 1 44.16 48.52 -36.57
CA MET A 1 43.59 47.90 -37.78
C MET A 1 44.21 46.51 -37.91
N ALA A 2 43.38 45.47 -37.78
CA ALA A 2 43.62 44.03 -38.07
C ALA A 2 44.77 43.33 -37.30
N SER A 3 44.65 42.18 -36.65
CA SER A 3 43.61 41.19 -36.32
C SER A 3 44.21 40.38 -35.15
N VAL A 4 43.74 40.41 -33.88
CA VAL A 4 42.57 39.75 -33.25
C VAL A 4 42.52 38.24 -33.60
N GLU A 5 43.11 37.34 -32.78
CA GLU A 5 42.53 36.67 -31.57
C GLU A 5 41.96 35.30 -32.01
N ASN A 6 42.16 34.11 -31.42
CA ASN A 6 42.79 33.66 -30.17
C ASN A 6 42.44 32.16 -30.06
N ASP A 7 43.45 31.29 -29.99
CA ASP A 7 43.27 29.93 -29.49
C ASP A 7 43.40 30.00 -27.97
N ARG A 8 42.27 29.91 -27.26
CA ARG A 8 42.23 29.63 -25.82
C ARG A 8 41.37 28.43 -25.54
N ASP A 9 42.04 27.39 -25.08
CA ASP A 9 41.51 26.42 -24.13
C ASP A 9 40.79 27.14 -22.98
N SER A 10 39.53 26.75 -22.72
CA SER A 10 39.00 26.67 -21.36
C SER A 10 37.63 25.99 -21.33
N SER A 11 37.64 24.81 -20.70
CA SER A 11 36.68 24.33 -19.70
C SER A 11 35.16 24.40 -19.94
N SER A 12 34.57 23.21 -19.76
CA SER A 12 33.38 22.94 -18.94
C SER A 12 31.99 23.01 -19.58
N LEU A 13 31.15 22.09 -19.07
CA LEU A 13 29.69 22.08 -19.01
C LEU A 13 28.93 21.33 -20.11
N ALA A 14 28.42 20.17 -19.66
CA ALA A 14 27.01 19.84 -19.68
C ALA A 14 26.38 19.41 -21.02
N THR A 15 25.80 18.21 -21.03
CA THR A 15 24.34 18.03 -20.89
C THR A 15 23.89 16.77 -21.62
N ASN A 16 23.30 15.90 -20.83
CA ASN A 16 22.48 14.75 -21.16
C ASN A 16 21.44 15.08 -22.25
N SER A 17 21.41 14.37 -23.38
CA SER A 17 20.32 14.51 -24.36
C SER A 17 19.61 13.18 -24.64
N VAL A 18 18.37 13.18 -24.15
CA VAL A 18 17.29 12.21 -24.31
C VAL A 18 17.03 11.93 -25.79
N ARG A 19 17.02 10.65 -26.18
CA ARG A 19 16.68 10.23 -27.55
C ARG A 19 15.16 10.04 -27.65
N ILE A 20 14.46 11.05 -28.15
CA ILE A 20 13.03 11.02 -28.46
C ILE A 20 12.83 10.31 -29.80
N TRP A 21 11.93 9.33 -29.84
CA TRP A 21 11.52 8.61 -31.06
C TRP A 21 10.40 9.39 -31.75
N THR A 22 10.57 9.75 -33.02
CA THR A 22 9.50 10.31 -33.87
C THR A 22 9.33 9.45 -35.14
N PRO A 23 8.08 9.22 -35.61
CA PRO A 23 7.82 8.39 -36.77
C PRO A 23 7.93 9.23 -38.07
N SER A 24 8.59 8.69 -39.10
CA SER A 24 8.68 9.34 -40.42
C SER A 24 7.60 8.81 -41.35
N SER A 25 6.74 9.73 -41.78
CA SER A 25 5.71 9.61 -42.80
C SER A 25 6.30 9.88 -44.19
N GLU A 26 6.02 8.96 -45.12
CA GLU A 26 5.57 9.17 -46.50
C GLU A 26 6.14 10.36 -47.32
N LYS A 27 6.82 10.05 -48.44
CA LYS A 27 6.78 10.86 -49.69
C LYS A 27 7.25 10.06 -50.92
N THR A 28 6.49 10.25 -52.00
CA THR A 28 6.45 9.55 -53.30
C THR A 28 7.45 10.14 -54.34
N PRO A 29 7.35 9.92 -55.68
CA PRO A 29 8.37 9.23 -56.49
C PRO A 29 9.01 10.14 -57.58
N HIS A 30 10.00 9.64 -58.34
CA HIS A 30 10.43 10.28 -59.60
C HIS A 30 10.75 9.27 -60.72
N PRO A 31 10.51 9.61 -62.01
CA PRO A 31 10.40 8.62 -63.09
C PRO A 31 11.39 8.79 -64.26
N LEU A 32 11.36 7.80 -65.18
CA LEU A 32 11.83 7.78 -66.57
C LEU A 32 13.35 7.72 -66.84
N GLU A 33 13.81 6.57 -67.36
CA GLU A 33 14.57 6.56 -68.62
C GLU A 33 14.32 5.26 -69.41
N LYS A 34 13.95 5.41 -70.67
CA LYS A 34 13.71 4.35 -71.66
C LYS A 34 15.03 4.08 -72.38
N SER A 35 15.42 2.81 -72.51
CA SER A 35 16.22 2.38 -73.65
C SER A 35 15.69 1.04 -74.17
N ALA A 36 15.36 1.04 -75.46
CA ALA A 36 14.75 -0.04 -76.21
C ALA A 36 15.81 -0.90 -76.90
N LEU A 37 15.34 -2.00 -77.53
CA LEU A 37 16.03 -2.99 -78.39
C LEU A 37 16.50 -4.21 -77.57
N THR A 38 16.07 -5.46 -77.78
CA THR A 38 15.50 -6.15 -78.96
C THR A 38 14.97 -7.54 -78.51
N ARG A 39 13.96 -8.11 -79.18
CA ARG A 39 13.51 -9.53 -79.11
C ARG A 39 13.17 -10.00 -80.55
N PRO A 40 13.06 -11.31 -80.86
CA PRO A 40 13.79 -12.51 -80.42
C PRO A 40 14.30 -13.33 -81.65
N PRO A 41 14.75 -14.60 -81.50
CA PRO A 41 13.84 -15.67 -81.93
C PRO A 41 13.82 -16.92 -81.02
N ASP A 42 12.73 -17.67 -81.15
CA ASP A 42 12.37 -18.89 -80.42
C ASP A 42 13.37 -20.04 -80.60
N THR A 43 13.74 -20.74 -79.51
CA THR A 43 14.13 -22.16 -79.57
C THR A 43 13.96 -22.85 -78.20
N GLN A 44 13.04 -23.83 -78.20
CA GLN A 44 12.91 -25.01 -77.33
C GLN A 44 12.40 -24.87 -75.88
N ILE A 45 11.09 -25.13 -75.79
CA ILE A 45 10.41 -25.70 -74.61
C ILE A 45 11.00 -27.09 -74.35
N THR A 46 11.69 -27.26 -73.22
CA THR A 46 11.96 -28.58 -72.65
C THR A 46 11.09 -28.74 -71.42
N THR A 47 10.07 -29.59 -71.51
CA THR A 47 9.33 -30.10 -70.35
C THR A 47 10.10 -31.28 -69.77
N PRO A 48 10.27 -31.36 -68.44
CA PRO A 48 10.24 -32.67 -67.80
C PRO A 48 9.29 -32.68 -66.58
N GLY A 49 8.30 -33.57 -66.65
CA GLY A 49 7.79 -34.40 -65.55
C GLY A 49 6.93 -33.74 -64.46
N PRO A 50 5.78 -34.33 -64.08
CA PRO A 50 5.08 -33.93 -62.85
C PRO A 50 5.91 -34.37 -61.64
N LEU A 51 6.28 -33.42 -60.78
CA LEU A 51 6.90 -33.71 -59.48
C LEU A 51 5.88 -34.44 -58.58
N PRO A 52 6.32 -35.45 -57.80
CA PRO A 52 5.45 -36.16 -56.87
C PRO A 52 4.94 -35.21 -55.78
N SER A 53 3.64 -35.27 -55.49
CA SER A 53 3.03 -34.66 -54.31
C SER A 53 3.51 -35.40 -53.05
N GLU A 54 4.66 -34.98 -52.52
CA GLU A 54 5.24 -35.50 -51.30
C GLU A 54 4.80 -34.64 -50.11
N GLY A 55 4.01 -35.26 -49.23
CA GLY A 55 3.79 -34.95 -47.82
C GLY A 55 3.83 -33.50 -47.36
N ALA A 56 2.65 -32.97 -47.01
CA ALA A 56 2.51 -31.77 -46.18
C ALA A 56 3.49 -31.80 -44.99
N PRO A 57 4.36 -30.77 -44.81
CA PRO A 57 5.09 -30.61 -43.58
C PRO A 57 4.07 -30.30 -42.48
N GLY A 58 4.01 -31.19 -41.49
CA GLY A 58 3.19 -31.05 -40.31
C GLY A 58 3.40 -29.70 -39.64
N HIS A 59 2.37 -29.26 -38.94
CA HIS A 59 2.38 -28.10 -38.06
C HIS A 59 3.57 -28.19 -37.09
N ALA A 60 4.71 -27.60 -37.46
CA ALA A 60 5.78 -27.21 -36.54
C ALA A 60 5.38 -25.90 -35.86
N ALA A 61 4.19 -25.88 -35.27
CA ALA A 61 3.90 -25.09 -34.09
C ALA A 61 4.12 -26.04 -32.91
N ASP A 62 5.34 -26.54 -32.77
CA ASP A 62 5.80 -27.07 -31.49
C ASP A 62 6.04 -25.84 -30.62
N GLY A 63 4.92 -25.29 -30.14
CA GLY A 63 4.92 -24.49 -28.95
C GLY A 63 5.55 -25.39 -27.90
N ALA A 64 6.82 -25.17 -27.64
CA ALA A 64 7.41 -25.44 -26.35
C ALA A 64 6.62 -24.58 -25.34
N ASP A 65 5.42 -25.04 -25.03
CA ASP A 65 4.78 -24.90 -23.75
C ASP A 65 5.88 -25.30 -22.78
N LEU A 66 6.57 -24.29 -22.25
CA LEU A 66 7.35 -24.40 -21.03
C LEU A 66 6.36 -24.80 -19.95
N GLN A 67 5.96 -26.08 -19.95
CA GLN A 67 5.22 -26.72 -18.89
C GLN A 67 6.17 -26.74 -17.71
N ALA A 68 6.16 -25.63 -16.98
CA ALA A 68 6.65 -25.55 -15.63
C ALA A 68 6.17 -26.83 -14.91
N PRO A 69 7.06 -27.58 -14.24
CA PRO A 69 6.69 -28.85 -13.64
C PRO A 69 5.44 -28.61 -12.80
N ALA A 70 4.35 -29.31 -13.14
CA ALA A 70 3.06 -29.12 -12.48
C ALA A 70 3.23 -29.51 -11.01
N LEU A 71 3.52 -28.53 -10.15
CA LEU A 71 3.55 -28.74 -8.72
C LEU A 71 2.19 -29.36 -8.33
N PRO A 72 2.17 -30.43 -7.52
CA PRO A 72 0.93 -31.07 -7.14
C PRO A 72 0.00 -30.02 -6.52
N LYS A 73 -1.29 -30.03 -6.90
CA LYS A 73 -2.28 -28.98 -6.56
C LYS A 73 -2.26 -28.61 -5.08
N LEU A 74 -2.06 -29.60 -4.20
CA LEU A 74 -1.94 -29.41 -2.75
C LEU A 74 -0.73 -28.53 -2.37
N ARG A 75 0.44 -28.76 -2.97
CA ARG A 75 1.63 -27.94 -2.73
C ARG A 75 1.43 -26.51 -3.22
N TYR A 76 0.80 -26.33 -4.39
CA TYR A 76 0.49 -25.00 -4.90
C TYR A 76 -0.44 -24.22 -3.95
N VAL A 77 -1.49 -24.87 -3.43
CA VAL A 77 -2.39 -24.26 -2.44
C VAL A 77 -1.64 -23.91 -1.15
N LEU A 78 -0.80 -24.81 -0.64
CA LEU A 78 0.01 -24.55 0.56
C LEU A 78 1.00 -23.38 0.35
N LEU A 79 1.56 -23.28 -0.84
CA LEU A 79 2.52 -22.24 -1.22
C LEU A 79 1.88 -20.84 -1.34
N VAL A 80 0.62 -20.76 -1.75
CA VAL A 80 -0.15 -19.51 -1.79
C VAL A 80 -0.71 -19.17 -0.40
N THR A 81 -1.16 -20.16 0.35
CA THR A 81 -1.78 -19.95 1.68
C THR A 81 -0.77 -19.52 2.73
N GLY A 82 0.47 -20.01 2.73
CA GLY A 82 1.50 -19.58 3.68
C GLY A 82 1.76 -18.06 3.67
N PRO A 83 2.07 -17.44 2.51
CA PRO A 83 2.20 -16.00 2.37
C PRO A 83 0.89 -15.25 2.61
N ALA A 84 -0.25 -15.79 2.17
CA ALA A 84 -1.55 -15.17 2.42
C ALA A 84 -1.88 -15.09 3.93
N LEU A 85 -1.54 -16.12 4.70
CA LEU A 85 -1.69 -16.12 6.16
C LEU A 85 -0.71 -15.15 6.84
N GLY A 86 0.50 -14.99 6.32
CA GLY A 86 1.45 -14.00 6.82
C GLY A 86 0.96 -12.57 6.59
N LEU A 87 0.42 -12.32 5.40
CA LEU A 87 -0.23 -11.06 5.07
C LEU A 87 -1.45 -10.81 5.97
N PHE A 88 -2.29 -11.83 6.17
CA PHE A 88 -3.43 -11.78 7.07
C PHE A 88 -3.02 -11.41 8.49
N LEU A 89 -2.01 -12.10 9.03
CA LEU A 89 -1.50 -11.88 10.38
C LEU A 89 -0.96 -10.45 10.56
N SER A 90 -0.21 -9.97 9.56
CA SER A 90 0.35 -8.61 9.56
C SER A 90 -0.73 -7.52 9.62
N MET A 91 -1.84 -7.70 8.89
CA MET A 91 -2.95 -6.74 8.91
C MET A 91 -3.83 -6.90 10.14
N LEU A 92 -4.07 -8.13 10.57
CA LEU A 92 -4.85 -8.42 11.76
C LEU A 92 -4.21 -7.77 12.99
N ASP A 93 -2.89 -7.88 13.17
CA ASP A 93 -2.19 -7.27 14.31
C ASP A 93 -2.34 -5.75 14.39
N SER A 94 -2.24 -5.06 13.25
CA SER A 94 -2.44 -3.60 13.24
C SER A 94 -3.88 -3.22 13.61
N SER A 95 -4.86 -4.04 13.25
CA SER A 95 -6.28 -3.75 13.46
C SER A 95 -6.76 -4.13 14.87
N ILE A 96 -6.37 -5.30 15.37
CA ILE A 96 -6.77 -5.81 16.69
C ILE A 96 -6.25 -4.92 17.82
N VAL A 97 -5.03 -4.41 17.68
CA VAL A 97 -4.41 -3.54 18.69
C VAL A 97 -5.08 -2.19 18.73
N ALA A 98 -5.46 -1.62 17.58
CA ALA A 98 -6.16 -0.34 17.52
C ALA A 98 -7.42 -0.34 18.40
N THR A 99 -8.16 -1.46 18.45
CA THR A 99 -9.34 -1.59 19.34
C THR A 99 -9.01 -1.81 20.81
N SER A 100 -7.82 -2.31 21.10
CA SER A 100 -7.38 -2.64 22.46
C SER A 100 -6.58 -1.52 23.13
N MET A 101 -6.21 -0.47 22.38
CA MET A 101 -5.37 0.63 22.86
C MET A 101 -5.90 1.26 24.14
N LEU A 102 -7.20 1.55 24.23
CA LEU A 102 -7.77 2.24 25.39
C LEU A 102 -7.71 1.39 26.66
N THR A 103 -7.93 0.07 26.53
CA THR A 103 -7.78 -0.87 27.64
C THR A 103 -6.34 -0.93 28.13
N ILE A 104 -5.36 -0.92 27.21
CA ILE A 104 -3.93 -0.88 27.53
C ILE A 104 -3.60 0.40 28.32
N ALA A 105 -4.07 1.56 27.86
CA ALA A 105 -3.83 2.83 28.54
C ALA A 105 -4.47 2.89 29.94
N ALA A 106 -5.68 2.32 30.09
CA ALA A 106 -6.35 2.25 31.38
C ALA A 106 -5.58 1.40 32.39
N GLU A 107 -4.96 0.29 31.96
CA GLU A 107 -4.19 -0.59 32.85
C GLU A 107 -2.85 0.01 33.28
N PHE A 108 -2.17 0.72 32.38
CA PHE A 108 -0.90 1.39 32.70
C PHE A 108 -1.06 2.77 33.35
N GLY A 109 -2.26 3.36 33.30
CA GLY A 109 -2.52 4.72 33.82
C GLY A 109 -1.81 5.83 33.05
N ASP A 110 -1.29 5.55 31.85
CA ASP A 110 -0.55 6.50 31.00
C ASP A 110 -1.30 6.70 29.67
N VAL A 111 -2.15 7.72 29.64
CA VAL A 111 -2.97 8.06 28.48
C VAL A 111 -2.20 8.90 27.47
N ASP A 112 -1.16 9.63 27.89
CA ASP A 112 -0.39 10.50 27.00
C ASP A 112 0.47 9.68 26.04
N SER A 113 1.02 8.56 26.52
CA SER A 113 1.87 7.67 25.74
C SER A 113 1.11 6.69 24.84
N ILE A 114 -0.22 6.59 24.94
CA ILE A 114 -1.04 5.62 24.17
C ILE A 114 -0.84 5.75 22.66
N ASN A 115 -0.74 6.98 22.17
CA ASN A 115 -0.62 7.28 20.74
C ASN A 115 0.73 6.77 20.20
N TRP A 116 1.77 6.77 21.03
CA TRP A 116 3.10 6.27 20.65
C TRP A 116 3.11 4.77 20.36
N VAL A 117 2.22 3.99 20.96
CA VAL A 117 2.10 2.55 20.72
C VAL A 117 1.74 2.26 19.25
N ALA A 118 0.72 2.95 18.73
CA ALA A 118 0.30 2.79 17.34
C ALA A 118 1.28 3.48 16.35
N LEU A 119 1.82 4.64 16.75
CA LEU A 119 2.78 5.38 15.93
C LEU A 119 4.09 4.60 15.74
N ALA A 120 4.68 4.06 16.80
CA ALA A 120 5.94 3.32 16.74
C ALA A 120 5.86 2.10 15.82
N TYR A 121 4.75 1.35 15.90
CA TYR A 121 4.47 0.25 14.99
C TYR A 121 4.32 0.75 13.55
N THR A 122 3.48 1.75 13.31
CA THR A 122 3.20 2.24 11.94
C THR A 122 4.44 2.85 11.28
N LEU A 123 5.28 3.58 12.04
CA LEU A 123 6.51 4.19 11.55
C LEU A 123 7.50 3.13 11.07
N THR A 124 7.78 2.14 11.92
CA THR A 124 8.68 1.04 11.56
C THR A 124 8.09 0.17 10.45
N TYR A 125 6.78 -0.09 10.50
CA TYR A 125 6.07 -0.87 9.50
C TYR A 125 6.20 -0.29 8.07
N LEU A 126 5.98 1.02 7.90
CA LEU A 126 6.04 1.63 6.57
C LEU A 126 7.49 1.84 6.11
N SER A 127 8.39 2.21 7.01
CA SER A 127 9.76 2.54 6.62
C SER A 127 10.60 1.31 6.31
N CYS A 128 10.39 0.22 7.05
CA CYS A 128 11.11 -1.02 6.82
C CYS A 128 10.54 -1.86 5.67
N ALA A 129 9.37 -1.50 5.13
CA ALA A 129 8.75 -2.19 4.00
C ALA A 129 9.68 -2.28 2.78
N VAL A 130 10.36 -1.17 2.44
CA VAL A 130 11.32 -1.09 1.33
C VAL A 130 12.60 -1.87 1.65
N LEU A 131 13.07 -1.77 2.90
CA LEU A 131 14.27 -2.46 3.35
C LEU A 131 14.10 -3.98 3.26
N PHE A 132 12.97 -4.50 3.75
CA PHE A 132 12.64 -5.92 3.64
C PHE A 132 12.50 -6.39 2.20
N ALA A 133 11.92 -5.58 1.32
CA ALA A 133 11.85 -5.90 -0.10
C ALA A 133 13.26 -6.08 -0.69
N ARG A 134 14.17 -5.13 -0.47
CA ARG A 134 15.55 -5.20 -0.96
C ARG A 134 16.36 -6.34 -0.33
N VAL A 135 16.23 -6.54 0.98
CA VAL A 135 16.88 -7.65 1.68
C VAL A 135 16.38 -8.99 1.14
N SER A 136 15.09 -9.09 0.79
CA SER A 136 14.51 -10.30 0.23
C SER A 136 14.97 -10.62 -1.20
N ASP A 137 15.40 -9.61 -1.97
CA ASP A 137 16.01 -9.82 -3.29
C ASP A 137 17.39 -10.49 -3.18
N VAL A 138 18.11 -10.26 -2.07
CA VAL A 138 19.52 -10.64 -1.89
C VAL A 138 19.67 -11.93 -1.09
N VAL A 139 19.04 -11.97 0.10
CA VAL A 139 19.05 -13.14 1.00
C VAL A 139 18.16 -14.26 0.44
N GLY A 140 17.25 -13.90 -0.46
CA GLY A 140 16.26 -14.75 -1.07
C GLY A 140 14.93 -14.71 -0.32
N ARG A 141 13.84 -14.89 -1.08
CA ARG A 141 12.45 -14.80 -0.62
C ARG A 141 12.16 -15.65 0.63
N ARG A 142 12.60 -16.92 0.63
CA ARG A 142 12.36 -17.87 1.73
C ARG A 142 12.93 -17.37 3.06
N ALA A 143 14.21 -17.01 3.07
CA ALA A 143 14.92 -16.65 4.29
C ALA A 143 14.46 -15.29 4.82
N ALA A 144 14.21 -14.32 3.94
CA ALA A 144 13.68 -13.02 4.33
C ALA A 144 12.27 -13.12 4.93
N PHE A 145 11.40 -13.94 4.34
CA PHE A 145 10.04 -14.13 4.87
C PHE A 145 10.05 -14.88 6.21
N ALA A 146 10.87 -15.92 6.34
CA ALA A 146 11.03 -16.64 7.59
C ALA A 146 11.60 -15.75 8.71
N ALA A 147 12.60 -14.91 8.40
CA ALA A 147 13.14 -13.94 9.34
C ALA A 147 12.06 -12.93 9.78
N GLY A 148 11.24 -12.44 8.86
CA GLY A 148 10.10 -11.57 9.16
C GLY A 148 9.12 -12.20 10.15
N TYR A 149 8.73 -13.46 9.94
CA TYR A 149 7.89 -14.21 10.87
C TYR A 149 8.51 -14.35 12.26
N VAL A 150 9.78 -14.76 12.33
CA VAL A 150 10.47 -14.96 13.61
C VAL A 150 10.53 -13.66 14.39
N ILE A 151 10.94 -12.56 13.75
CA ILE A 151 10.97 -11.22 14.35
C ILE A 151 9.57 -10.85 14.85
N PHE A 152 8.55 -11.01 13.99
CA PHE A 152 7.18 -10.66 14.35
C PHE A 152 6.66 -11.46 15.56
N ILE A 153 6.87 -12.78 15.60
CA ILE A 153 6.40 -13.65 16.69
C ILE A 153 7.14 -13.34 17.99
N VAL A 154 8.47 -13.24 17.95
CA VAL A 154 9.28 -12.97 19.15
C VAL A 154 8.90 -11.64 19.77
N PHE A 155 8.78 -10.58 18.97
CA PHE A 155 8.40 -9.28 19.49
C PHE A 155 6.92 -9.18 19.84
N SER A 156 6.02 -9.93 19.18
CA SER A 156 4.62 -10.05 19.62
C SER A 156 4.54 -10.65 21.02
N LEU A 157 5.26 -11.74 21.29
CA LEU A 157 5.30 -12.34 22.63
C LEU A 157 5.93 -11.39 23.66
N ALA A 158 6.97 -10.66 23.28
CA ALA A 158 7.59 -9.65 24.12
C ALA A 158 6.61 -8.52 24.50
N CYS A 159 5.80 -8.03 23.55
CA CYS A 159 4.73 -7.06 23.81
C CYS A 159 3.70 -7.60 24.82
N GLY A 160 3.28 -8.87 24.69
CA GLY A 160 2.37 -9.49 25.66
C GLY A 160 2.96 -9.61 27.06
N CYS A 161 4.29 -9.67 27.19
CA CYS A 161 5.00 -9.73 28.47
C CYS A 161 5.44 -8.35 29.00
N SER A 162 5.11 -7.25 28.32
CA SER A 162 5.57 -5.93 28.73
C SER A 162 4.98 -5.50 30.07
N GLN A 163 5.82 -4.88 30.91
CA GLN A 163 5.46 -4.38 32.24
C GLN A 163 5.38 -2.86 32.33
N SER A 164 5.85 -2.15 31.30
CA SER A 164 5.76 -0.69 31.22
C SER A 164 5.36 -0.22 29.83
N MET A 165 4.77 0.97 29.76
CA MET A 165 4.34 1.59 28.50
C MET A 165 5.52 1.80 27.54
N GLN A 166 6.67 2.27 28.05
CA GLN A 166 7.88 2.48 27.25
C GLN A 166 8.41 1.17 26.65
N GLN A 167 8.40 0.09 27.43
CA GLN A 167 8.80 -1.23 26.95
C GLN A 167 7.85 -1.74 25.87
N LEU A 168 6.54 -1.55 26.04
CA LEU A 168 5.54 -1.91 25.04
C LEU A 168 5.76 -1.14 23.73
N ILE A 169 6.04 0.16 23.79
CA ILE A 169 6.34 1.01 22.62
C ILE A 169 7.60 0.49 21.90
N ALA A 170 8.67 0.19 22.65
CA ALA A 170 9.91 -0.31 22.06
C ALA A 170 9.71 -1.68 21.37
N PHE A 171 9.02 -2.61 22.02
CA PHE A 171 8.70 -3.91 21.41
C PHE A 171 7.76 -3.77 20.22
N ARG A 172 6.81 -2.83 20.25
CA ARG A 172 5.94 -2.52 19.11
C ARG A 172 6.70 -1.97 17.91
N ALA A 173 7.71 -1.13 18.13
CA ALA A 173 8.59 -0.68 17.07
C ALA A 173 9.33 -1.87 16.42
N LEU A 174 9.87 -2.77 17.23
CA LEU A 174 10.59 -3.95 16.73
C LEU A 174 9.65 -4.98 16.08
N GLN A 175 8.41 -5.08 16.54
CA GLN A 175 7.37 -5.92 15.93
C GLN A 175 6.96 -5.37 14.56
N GLY A 176 6.87 -4.04 14.40
CA GLY A 176 6.55 -3.39 13.13
C GLY A 176 7.56 -3.68 12.03
N LEU A 177 8.85 -3.86 12.39
CA LEU A 177 9.89 -4.36 11.49
C LEU A 177 9.49 -5.74 10.91
N GLY A 178 9.12 -6.70 11.77
CA GLY A 178 8.67 -8.03 11.33
C GLY A 178 7.38 -8.00 10.50
N GLY A 179 6.41 -7.18 10.92
CA GLY A 179 5.15 -6.98 10.20
C GLY A 179 5.36 -6.44 8.79
N SER A 180 6.26 -5.46 8.63
CA SER A 180 6.59 -4.92 7.31
C SER A 180 7.14 -5.98 6.36
N GLY A 181 7.98 -6.87 6.88
CA GLY A 181 8.51 -8.02 6.13
C GLY A 181 7.40 -8.97 5.72
N LEU A 182 6.47 -9.27 6.63
CA LEU A 182 5.33 -10.13 6.32
C LEU A 182 4.46 -9.54 5.20
N TYR A 183 4.18 -8.25 5.23
CA TYR A 183 3.37 -7.61 4.19
C TYR A 183 4.11 -7.48 2.85
N SER A 184 5.27 -6.83 2.85
CA SER A 184 6.02 -6.53 1.62
C SER A 184 6.43 -7.80 0.89
N VAL A 185 6.98 -8.77 1.62
CA VAL A 185 7.48 -10.00 1.00
C VAL A 185 6.31 -10.87 0.53
N SER A 186 5.16 -10.87 1.20
CA SER A 186 3.97 -11.56 0.70
C SER A 186 3.45 -10.96 -0.62
N MET A 187 3.44 -9.64 -0.73
CA MET A 187 3.04 -8.93 -1.96
C MET A 187 3.97 -9.23 -3.15
N ILE A 188 5.21 -9.64 -2.87
CA ILE A 188 6.18 -10.05 -3.90
C ILE A 188 6.05 -11.54 -4.22
N ILE A 189 5.99 -12.40 -3.18
CA ILE A 189 5.98 -13.85 -3.32
C ILE A 189 4.70 -14.35 -4.02
N LEU A 190 3.52 -13.82 -3.66
CA LEU A 190 2.24 -14.27 -4.20
C LEU A 190 2.15 -14.18 -5.74
N PRO A 191 2.50 -13.05 -6.39
CA PRO A 191 2.52 -12.96 -7.85
C PRO A 191 3.70 -13.68 -8.49
N GLU A 192 4.87 -13.78 -7.82
CA GLU A 192 6.05 -14.49 -8.35
C GLU A 192 5.82 -16.01 -8.46
N LEU A 193 5.10 -16.60 -7.49
CA LEU A 193 4.85 -18.05 -7.45
C LEU A 193 3.64 -18.50 -8.28
N THR A 194 2.91 -17.56 -8.88
CA THR A 194 1.67 -17.86 -9.60
C THR A 194 1.85 -17.75 -11.11
N PRO A 195 1.45 -18.79 -11.88
CA PRO A 195 1.45 -18.73 -13.35
C PRO A 195 0.62 -17.56 -13.87
N ASP A 196 1.01 -16.97 -15.02
CA ASP A 196 0.37 -15.77 -15.58
C ASP A 196 -1.15 -15.88 -15.72
N ARG A 197 -1.66 -17.07 -16.07
CA ARG A 197 -3.10 -17.38 -16.18
C ARG A 197 -3.88 -17.13 -14.88
N ASN A 198 -3.24 -17.32 -13.73
CA ASN A 198 -3.86 -17.27 -12.41
C ASN A 198 -3.56 -15.98 -11.64
N LYS A 199 -2.66 -15.12 -12.14
CA LYS A 199 -2.29 -13.86 -11.47
C LYS A 199 -3.50 -12.94 -11.19
N LYS A 200 -4.53 -12.98 -12.06
CA LYS A 200 -5.79 -12.24 -11.84
C LYS A 200 -6.52 -12.61 -10.54
N TYR A 201 -6.40 -13.86 -10.08
CA TYR A 201 -7.03 -14.31 -8.84
C TYR A 201 -6.23 -13.96 -7.59
N ILE A 202 -4.91 -13.75 -7.72
CA ILE A 202 -4.04 -13.39 -6.60
C ILE A 202 -4.41 -12.02 -6.03
N ALA A 203 -4.67 -11.04 -6.89
CA ALA A 203 -5.14 -9.73 -6.44
C ALA A 203 -6.46 -9.83 -5.66
N ALA A 204 -7.38 -10.71 -6.10
CA ALA A 204 -8.62 -10.97 -5.39
C ALA A 204 -8.39 -11.66 -4.03
N ILE A 205 -7.51 -12.67 -3.96
CA ILE A 205 -7.14 -13.34 -2.71
C ILE A 205 -6.53 -12.36 -1.72
N VAL A 206 -5.60 -11.53 -2.18
CA VAL A 206 -5.01 -10.44 -1.39
C VAL A 206 -6.10 -9.51 -0.88
N GLY A 207 -7.01 -9.05 -1.75
CA GLY A 207 -8.13 -8.20 -1.37
C GLY A 207 -9.03 -8.82 -0.29
N VAL A 208 -9.36 -10.12 -0.42
CA VAL A 208 -10.14 -10.86 0.59
C VAL A 208 -9.40 -10.97 1.91
N VAL A 209 -8.09 -11.22 1.89
CA VAL A 209 -7.25 -11.27 3.09
C VAL A 209 -7.24 -9.90 3.80
N LEU A 210 -7.04 -8.82 3.06
CA LEU A 210 -7.06 -7.46 3.61
C LEU A 210 -8.44 -7.12 4.20
N ALA A 211 -9.52 -7.40 3.47
CA ALA A 211 -10.89 -7.13 3.94
C ALA A 211 -11.26 -7.97 5.17
N SER A 212 -10.97 -9.27 5.14
CA SER A 212 -11.28 -10.18 6.25
C SER A 212 -10.50 -9.83 7.51
N SER A 213 -9.20 -9.51 7.40
CA SER A 213 -8.39 -9.06 8.53
C SER A 213 -8.91 -7.76 9.14
N GLY A 214 -9.38 -6.82 8.32
CA GLY A 214 -9.97 -5.56 8.78
C GLY A 214 -11.29 -5.71 9.54
N VAL A 215 -12.06 -6.76 9.27
CA VAL A 215 -13.29 -7.08 10.01
C VAL A 215 -13.00 -7.93 11.24
N LEU A 216 -12.14 -8.94 11.10
CA LEU A 216 -11.77 -9.85 12.20
C LEU A 216 -10.95 -9.14 13.28
N GLY A 217 -10.14 -8.14 12.92
CA GLY A 217 -9.32 -7.37 13.86
C GLY A 217 -10.14 -6.75 14.99
N PRO A 218 -11.12 -5.86 14.71
CA PRO A 218 -11.91 -5.20 15.74
C PRO A 218 -12.79 -6.17 16.52
N VAL A 219 -13.33 -7.19 15.86
CA VAL A 219 -14.17 -8.21 16.50
C VAL A 219 -13.37 -9.01 17.52
N LEU A 220 -12.20 -9.55 17.12
CA LEU A 220 -11.34 -10.31 18.01
C LEU A 220 -10.76 -9.42 19.12
N GLY A 221 -10.39 -8.18 18.80
CA GLY A 221 -9.83 -7.25 19.78
C GLY A 221 -10.85 -6.85 20.84
N GLY A 222 -12.09 -6.57 20.44
CA GLY A 222 -13.19 -6.30 21.36
C GLY A 222 -13.51 -7.49 22.26
N ILE A 223 -13.60 -8.70 21.70
CA ILE A 223 -13.88 -9.92 22.49
C ILE A 223 -12.73 -10.20 23.48
N LEU A 224 -11.47 -10.17 23.02
CA LEU A 224 -10.32 -10.50 23.88
C LEU A 224 -10.13 -9.48 25.00
N THR A 225 -10.41 -8.21 24.75
CA THR A 225 -10.31 -7.16 25.78
C THR A 225 -11.47 -7.18 26.77
N GLN A 226 -12.67 -7.58 26.35
CA GLN A 226 -13.83 -7.66 27.24
C GLN A 226 -13.81 -8.91 28.13
N TYR A 227 -13.43 -10.06 27.60
CA TYR A 227 -13.58 -11.36 28.30
C TYR A 227 -12.28 -11.88 28.91
N THR A 228 -11.12 -11.33 28.55
CA THR A 228 -9.83 -11.86 29.03
C THR A 228 -8.89 -10.75 29.48
N SER A 229 -7.93 -10.37 28.65
CA SER A 229 -6.93 -9.33 28.92
C SER A 229 -6.33 -8.90 27.59
N TRP A 230 -5.91 -7.63 27.51
CA TRP A 230 -5.24 -7.09 26.33
C TRP A 230 -3.97 -7.87 25.94
N ARG A 231 -3.33 -8.59 26.87
CA ARG A 231 -2.13 -9.40 26.58
C ARG A 231 -2.40 -10.52 25.58
N TRP A 232 -3.61 -11.08 25.58
CA TRP A 232 -3.98 -12.16 24.66
C TRP A 232 -4.04 -11.74 23.20
N VAL A 233 -4.24 -10.44 22.96
CA VAL A 233 -4.15 -9.82 21.63
C VAL A 233 -2.79 -10.04 21.00
N PHE A 234 -1.74 -10.11 21.82
CA PHE A 234 -0.37 -10.35 21.39
C PHE A 234 0.01 -11.83 21.37
N TRP A 235 -0.53 -12.62 22.31
CA TRP A 235 -0.25 -14.05 22.38
C TRP A 235 -0.89 -14.85 21.26
N ILE A 236 -2.08 -14.47 20.77
CA ILE A 236 -2.77 -15.15 19.66
C ILE A 236 -1.97 -15.11 18.35
N ASN A 237 -1.15 -14.08 18.16
CA ASN A 237 -0.27 -13.96 17.00
C ASN A 237 0.82 -15.04 16.98
N GLY A 238 1.26 -15.50 18.15
CA GLY A 238 2.29 -16.53 18.30
C GLY A 238 1.93 -17.84 17.60
N PRO A 239 0.84 -18.54 17.98
CA PRO A 239 0.44 -19.79 17.36
C PRO A 239 0.03 -19.61 15.90
N ILE A 240 -0.69 -18.54 15.55
CA ILE A 240 -1.09 -18.29 14.16
C ILE A 240 0.15 -18.07 13.28
N GLY A 241 1.09 -17.24 13.72
CA GLY A 241 2.35 -17.00 13.03
C GLY A 241 3.22 -18.24 12.95
N GLY A 242 3.31 -19.02 14.03
CA GLY A 242 4.09 -20.25 14.07
C GLY A 242 3.57 -21.31 13.11
N VAL A 243 2.25 -21.53 13.08
CA VAL A 243 1.60 -22.44 12.12
C VAL A 243 1.82 -21.95 10.69
N SER A 244 1.65 -20.66 10.43
CA SER A 244 1.81 -20.09 9.09
C SER A 244 3.25 -20.18 8.60
N LEU A 245 4.22 -19.95 9.47
CA LEU A 245 5.64 -20.14 9.20
C LEU A 245 5.96 -21.61 8.92
N ALA A 246 5.43 -22.54 9.72
CA ALA A 246 5.62 -23.97 9.50
C ALA A 246 5.06 -24.40 8.14
N VAL A 247 3.81 -24.02 7.84
CA VAL A 247 3.19 -24.28 6.53
C VAL A 247 4.05 -23.71 5.40
N PHE A 248 4.52 -22.47 5.53
CA PHE A 248 5.39 -21.85 4.52
C PHE A 248 6.71 -22.62 4.33
N ILE A 249 7.38 -23.01 5.42
CA ILE A 249 8.66 -23.74 5.36
C ILE A 249 8.47 -25.13 4.73
N PHE A 250 7.41 -25.86 5.08
CA PHE A 250 7.12 -27.18 4.54
C PHE A 250 6.61 -27.15 3.09
N ALA A 251 5.89 -26.09 2.72
CA ALA A 251 5.38 -25.91 1.36
C ALA A 251 6.44 -25.39 0.38
N TRP A 252 7.49 -24.72 0.88
CA TRP A 252 8.49 -24.09 0.02
C TRP A 252 9.23 -25.13 -0.84
N PRO A 253 9.12 -25.08 -2.18
CA PRO A 253 9.73 -26.06 -3.06
C PRO A 253 11.26 -26.04 -2.98
N ALA A 254 11.87 -27.21 -3.15
CA ALA A 254 13.32 -27.33 -3.33
C ALA A 254 13.75 -26.48 -4.54
N LYS A 255 14.99 -25.96 -4.49
CA LYS A 255 15.57 -24.98 -5.45
C LYS A 255 15.33 -25.30 -6.94
N GLU A 256 15.09 -26.56 -7.26
CA GLU A 256 14.94 -27.11 -8.61
C GLU A 256 13.64 -26.71 -9.34
N HIS A 257 12.61 -26.24 -8.64
CA HIS A 257 11.29 -25.94 -9.23
C HIS A 257 10.94 -24.45 -9.27
N LEU A 258 11.81 -23.60 -8.75
CA LEU A 258 11.62 -22.16 -8.81
C LEU A 258 12.22 -21.66 -10.13
N PRO A 259 11.53 -20.78 -10.89
CA PRO A 259 12.17 -20.09 -12.00
C PRO A 259 13.47 -19.48 -11.46
N ALA A 260 14.56 -19.62 -12.22
CA ALA A 260 15.88 -19.13 -11.83
C ALA A 260 15.83 -17.61 -11.64
N LEU A 261 15.41 -17.16 -10.44
CA LEU A 261 15.51 -15.76 -10.06
C LEU A 261 17.01 -15.47 -9.99
N GLU A 262 17.47 -14.60 -10.87
CA GLU A 262 18.77 -13.96 -10.75
C GLU A 262 18.87 -13.34 -9.35
N ARG A 263 19.62 -14.00 -8.47
CA ARG A 263 19.92 -13.45 -7.16
C ARG A 263 20.81 -12.25 -7.40
N ARG A 264 20.31 -11.05 -7.09
CA ARG A 264 21.16 -9.86 -7.08
C ARG A 264 22.27 -10.05 -6.07
N LEU A 265 23.51 -9.79 -6.49
CA LEU A 265 24.69 -9.89 -5.65
C LEU A 265 24.63 -8.80 -4.56
N TRP A 266 25.12 -9.13 -3.35
CA TRP A 266 25.24 -8.19 -2.23
C TRP A 266 25.97 -6.87 -2.58
N LYS A 267 26.80 -6.89 -3.64
CA LYS A 267 27.55 -5.73 -4.16
C LYS A 267 26.70 -4.72 -4.94
N GLU A 268 25.52 -5.09 -5.42
CA GLU A 268 24.59 -4.19 -6.13
C GLU A 268 23.59 -3.50 -5.20
N VAL A 269 23.67 -3.79 -3.89
CA VAL A 269 22.75 -3.26 -2.90
C VAL A 269 23.26 -1.91 -2.44
N ASP A 270 22.54 -0.86 -2.82
CA ASP A 270 22.75 0.47 -2.30
C ASP A 270 22.18 0.58 -0.87
N PHE A 271 22.97 0.16 0.12
CA PHE A 271 22.62 0.26 1.54
C PHE A 271 22.44 1.72 1.99
N VAL A 272 23.19 2.65 1.37
CA VAL A 272 23.12 4.08 1.68
C VAL A 272 21.79 4.63 1.17
N GLY A 273 21.44 4.35 -0.08
CA GLY A 273 20.14 4.67 -0.67
C GLY A 273 18.97 4.01 0.06
N ALA A 274 19.11 2.75 0.50
CA ALA A 274 18.09 2.08 1.30
C ALA A 274 17.88 2.76 2.66
N PHE A 275 18.95 3.18 3.33
CA PHE A 275 18.87 3.91 4.59
C PHE A 275 18.29 5.33 4.41
N LEU A 276 18.68 6.05 3.36
CA LEU A 276 18.12 7.35 2.98
C LEU A 276 16.62 7.24 2.65
N LEU A 277 16.22 6.21 1.91
CA LEU A 277 14.81 5.94 1.65
C LEU A 277 14.05 5.61 2.93
N MET A 278 14.64 4.81 3.83
CA MET A 278 14.02 4.46 5.11
C MET A 278 13.79 5.71 5.98
N THR A 279 14.79 6.58 6.09
CA THR A 279 14.69 7.83 6.85
C THR A 279 13.72 8.82 6.21
N PHE A 280 13.71 8.93 4.88
CA PHE A 280 12.72 9.73 4.15
C PHE A 280 11.28 9.20 4.33
N CYS A 281 11.08 7.88 4.27
CA CYS A 281 9.78 7.26 4.53
C CYS A 281 9.33 7.47 5.98
N MET A 282 10.24 7.39 6.95
CA MET A 282 9.92 7.70 8.36
C MET A 282 9.49 9.17 8.51
N ALA A 283 10.28 10.10 7.97
CA ALA A 283 10.03 11.53 8.09
C ALA A 283 8.73 11.95 7.38
N SER A 284 8.49 11.47 6.15
CA SER A 284 7.26 11.73 5.42
C SER A 284 6.04 11.14 6.11
N ARG A 285 6.16 9.94 6.69
CA ARG A 285 5.06 9.30 7.43
C ARG A 285 4.73 10.06 8.71
N LEU A 286 5.75 10.49 9.45
CA LEU A 286 5.58 11.31 10.65
C LEU A 286 4.97 12.67 10.31
N GLY A 287 5.45 13.32 9.25
CA GLY A 287 4.92 14.59 8.75
C GLY A 287 3.44 14.49 8.37
N TRP A 288 3.04 13.44 7.66
CA TRP A 288 1.64 13.20 7.33
C TRP A 288 0.77 12.99 8.57
N MET A 289 1.25 12.21 9.55
CA MET A 289 0.54 12.02 10.83
C MET A 289 0.34 13.34 11.57
N ILE A 290 1.38 14.17 11.66
CA ILE A 290 1.30 15.49 12.28
C ILE A 290 0.31 16.37 11.51
N GLU A 291 0.37 16.40 10.18
CA GLU A 291 -0.56 17.18 9.36
C GLU A 291 -2.01 16.76 9.61
N VAL A 292 -2.31 15.46 9.62
CA VAL A 292 -3.66 14.93 9.86
C VAL A 292 -4.15 15.35 11.25
N VAL A 293 -3.34 15.16 12.29
CA VAL A 293 -3.71 15.55 13.67
C VAL A 293 -3.92 17.07 13.76
N THR A 294 -3.03 17.85 13.15
CA THR A 294 -3.12 19.32 13.17
C THR A 294 -4.36 19.80 12.42
N ARG A 295 -4.68 19.20 11.25
CA ARG A 295 -5.90 19.50 10.49
C ARG A 295 -7.15 19.13 11.25
N TRP A 296 -7.17 17.99 11.93
CA TRP A 296 -8.27 17.58 12.81
C TRP A 296 -8.45 18.55 13.96
N TRP A 297 -7.37 18.93 14.64
CA TRP A 297 -7.39 19.85 15.77
C TRP A 297 -7.86 21.25 15.35
N VAL A 298 -7.31 21.79 14.26
CA VAL A 298 -7.69 23.10 13.70
C VAL A 298 -9.16 23.08 13.28
N SER A 299 -9.60 22.05 12.54
CA SER A 299 -11.00 21.92 12.10
C SER A 299 -11.96 21.79 13.29
N GLY A 300 -11.57 21.04 14.32
CA GLY A 300 -12.34 20.89 15.56
C GLY A 300 -12.51 22.23 16.30
N HIS A 301 -11.44 23.02 16.44
CA HIS A 301 -11.51 24.37 17.02
C HIS A 301 -12.37 25.31 16.18
N PHE A 302 -12.30 25.23 14.85
CA PHE A 302 -13.15 26.03 13.97
C PHE A 302 -14.63 25.65 14.08
N SER A 303 -14.95 24.35 14.10
CA SER A 303 -16.33 23.87 14.31
C SER A 303 -16.86 24.26 15.69
N LEU A 304 -16.07 24.11 16.74
CA LEU A 304 -16.46 24.48 18.11
C LEU A 304 -16.70 25.99 18.25
N LYS A 305 -15.79 26.82 17.70
CA LYS A 305 -15.95 28.29 17.69
C LYS A 305 -17.13 28.77 16.84
N ARG A 306 -17.51 28.04 15.78
CA ARG A 306 -18.72 28.32 14.99
C ARG A 306 -19.97 27.90 15.76
N GLY A 307 -19.97 26.73 16.39
CA GLY A 307 -21.08 26.26 17.24
C GLY A 307 -21.35 27.19 18.43
N LEU A 308 -20.31 27.60 19.15
CA LEU A 308 -20.43 28.58 20.26
C LEU A 308 -20.95 29.95 19.80
N ARG A 309 -20.54 30.41 18.61
CA ARG A 309 -21.08 31.66 18.03
C ARG A 309 -22.55 31.52 17.65
N ALA A 310 -22.96 30.40 17.06
CA ALA A 310 -24.35 30.13 16.72
C ALA A 310 -25.24 30.05 17.97
N LEU A 311 -24.76 29.40 19.04
CA LEU A 311 -25.45 29.35 20.34
C LEU A 311 -25.58 30.74 20.99
N ARG A 312 -24.51 31.56 20.96
CA ARG A 312 -24.56 32.93 21.50
C ARG A 312 -25.50 33.82 20.69
N LEU A 313 -25.53 33.69 19.36
CA LEU A 313 -26.46 34.40 18.49
C LEU A 313 -27.91 33.94 18.71
N GLY A 314 -28.13 32.63 18.85
CA GLY A 314 -29.46 32.06 19.17
C GLY A 314 -29.98 32.55 20.52
N TYR A 315 -29.13 32.60 21.55
CA TYR A 315 -29.49 33.14 22.86
C TYR A 315 -29.83 34.64 22.79
N HIS A 316 -29.08 35.41 22.00
CA HIS A 316 -29.32 36.84 21.84
C HIS A 316 -30.60 37.15 21.04
N MET A 317 -30.95 36.31 20.06
CA MET A 317 -32.22 36.42 19.32
C MET A 317 -33.40 36.02 20.21
N SER A 318 -33.29 34.93 20.97
CA SER A 318 -34.34 34.50 21.91
C SER A 318 -34.62 35.55 23.00
N GLY A 319 -33.61 36.27 23.50
CA GLY A 319 -33.80 37.36 24.46
C GLY A 319 -34.42 38.63 23.86
N LYS A 320 -34.23 38.88 22.55
CA LYS A 320 -34.93 39.96 21.83
C LYS A 320 -36.39 39.63 21.57
N ASP A 321 -36.70 38.37 21.27
CA ASP A 321 -38.08 37.93 21.04
C ASP A 321 -38.92 37.98 22.33
N SER A 322 -38.33 37.63 23.48
CA SER A 322 -39.01 37.75 24.78
C SER A 322 -39.30 39.20 25.18
N THR A 323 -38.41 40.14 24.83
CA THR A 323 -38.61 41.58 25.11
C THR A 323 -39.59 42.22 24.11
N LEU A 324 -39.60 41.78 22.85
CA LEU A 324 -40.62 42.20 21.87
C LEU A 324 -42.02 41.73 22.27
N SER A 325 -42.17 40.46 22.65
CA SER A 325 -43.45 39.88 23.09
C SER A 325 -44.01 40.59 24.33
N HIS A 326 -43.15 40.92 25.30
CA HIS A 326 -43.55 41.67 26.49
C HIS A 326 -44.02 43.11 26.17
N ASN A 327 -43.34 43.80 25.24
CA ASN A 327 -43.72 45.16 24.83
C ASN A 327 -45.02 45.20 24.02
N ILE A 328 -45.25 44.21 23.14
CA ILE A 328 -46.51 44.08 22.38
C ILE A 328 -47.69 43.87 23.33
N HIS A 329 -47.55 42.98 24.31
CA HIS A 329 -48.63 42.71 25.27
C HIS A 329 -48.92 43.91 26.20
N LYS A 330 -47.89 44.73 26.49
CA LYS A 330 -48.07 45.98 27.24
C LYS A 330 -48.80 47.05 26.44
N HIS A 331 -48.49 47.19 25.14
CA HIS A 331 -49.21 48.09 24.25
C HIS A 331 -50.67 47.67 24.07
N GLU A 332 -50.93 46.37 23.87
CA GLU A 332 -52.28 45.82 23.72
C GLU A 332 -53.17 46.10 24.95
N LYS A 333 -52.65 45.91 26.17
CA LYS A 333 -53.36 46.29 27.40
C LYS A 333 -53.59 47.80 27.52
N SER A 334 -52.66 48.62 27.04
CA SER A 334 -52.84 50.08 27.02
C SER A 334 -53.93 50.52 26.03
N TYR A 335 -54.01 49.88 24.85
CA TYR A 335 -55.08 50.12 23.88
C TYR A 335 -56.45 49.66 24.41
N GLN A 336 -56.52 48.47 25.01
CA GLN A 336 -57.75 47.96 25.64
C GLN A 336 -58.27 48.91 26.73
N ASN A 337 -57.40 49.42 27.60
CA ASN A 337 -57.81 50.38 28.64
C ASN A 337 -58.24 51.75 28.07
N ALA A 338 -57.63 52.21 26.97
CA ALA A 338 -58.02 53.48 26.32
C ALA A 338 -59.38 53.39 25.61
N VAL A 339 -59.71 52.23 25.03
CA VAL A 339 -61.02 51.98 24.39
C VAL A 339 -62.13 51.86 25.45
N ILE A 340 -61.85 51.23 26.59
CA ILE A 340 -62.82 51.10 27.70
C ILE A 340 -63.15 52.47 28.32
N THR A 341 -62.19 53.40 28.37
CA THR A 341 -62.41 54.75 28.94
C THR A 341 -63.16 55.70 28.00
N GLN A 342 -63.25 55.43 26.69
CA GLN A 342 -64.05 56.21 25.75
C GLN A 342 -65.54 55.80 25.68
N HIS A 343 -65.93 54.70 26.32
CA HIS A 343 -67.31 54.19 26.29
C HIS A 343 -68.06 54.27 27.62
N LEU A 344 -67.55 55.04 28.59
CA LEU A 344 -68.34 55.41 29.77
C LEU A 344 -69.14 56.70 29.50
N PRO A 345 -70.49 56.66 29.50
CA PRO A 345 -71.30 57.88 29.54
C PRO A 345 -71.13 58.61 30.89
N PRO A 346 -71.36 59.94 30.93
CA PRO A 346 -71.07 60.81 32.08
C PRO A 346 -71.86 60.48 33.35
#